data_AF-A0A6N9DKC4-F1
#
_entry.id   AF-A0A6N9DKC4-F1
#
_cell.length_a   1.000
_cell.length_b   1.000
_cell.length_c   1.000
_cell.angle_alpha   90.00
_cell.angle_beta   90.00
_cell.angle_gamma   90.00
#
_symmetry.space_group_name_H-M   'P 1'
#
loop_
_entity.id
_entity.type
_entity.pdbx_description
1 polymer ?
#
loop_
_entity_poly.entity_id
_entity_poly.type
_entity_poly.pdbx_seq_one_letter_code
_entity_poly.pdbx_strand_id
1 'polypeptide(L)'
;MSENVASIKTGRLRHVWHEFRDSLEHLEYDADDRQVCASNFGIPQRRRRSILVAIKRQSHTRQNDGFQIPEQDIDAQLQTVQQAIGHLPPLHPGETSTDVPNHICRNLTELNQKRLMALQPGEPNFDLANSALGDLSLE
;
A
#
# COMPACT_ATOMS: atom_id res chain seq x y z
N MET A 1 -10.77 -12.39 9.60
CA MET A 1 -10.46 -11.19 8.79
C MET A 1 -9.69 -11.63 7.56
N SER A 2 -9.97 -11.05 6.41
CA SER A 2 -9.25 -11.25 5.15
C SER A 2 -8.81 -9.89 4.58
N GLU A 3 -7.58 -9.81 4.08
CA GLU A 3 -7.05 -8.64 3.37
C GLU A 3 -6.60 -9.08 1.98
N ASN A 4 -6.82 -8.21 0.99
CA ASN A 4 -6.33 -8.45 -0.36
C ASN A 4 -6.10 -7.16 -1.14
N VAL A 5 -5.52 -7.29 -2.34
CA VAL A 5 -5.35 -6.18 -3.26
C VAL A 5 -6.69 -5.54 -3.63
N ALA A 6 -6.66 -4.23 -3.87
CA ALA A 6 -7.83 -3.46 -4.29
C ALA A 6 -8.57 -4.07 -5.50
N SER A 7 -7.82 -4.61 -6.46
CA SER A 7 -8.36 -5.16 -7.69
C SER A 7 -9.07 -6.51 -7.50
N ILE A 8 -9.03 -7.15 -6.33
CA ILE A 8 -9.74 -8.42 -6.15
C ILE A 8 -11.26 -8.24 -6.35
N LYS A 9 -11.81 -7.07 -5.98
CA LYS A 9 -13.24 -6.76 -6.10
C LYS A 9 -13.68 -6.39 -7.51
N THR A 10 -12.76 -5.92 -8.36
CA THR A 10 -13.08 -5.41 -9.71
C THR A 10 -12.43 -6.22 -10.84
N GLY A 11 -11.47 -7.07 -10.51
CA GLY A 11 -10.67 -7.82 -11.47
C GLY A 11 -11.25 -9.18 -11.83
N ARG A 12 -10.43 -9.98 -12.51
CA ARG A 12 -10.77 -11.33 -12.98
C ARG A 12 -11.27 -12.26 -11.85
N LEU A 13 -10.74 -12.07 -10.64
CA LEU A 13 -11.03 -12.91 -9.47
C LEU A 13 -12.18 -12.38 -8.58
N ARG A 14 -13.00 -11.43 -9.07
CA ARG A 14 -14.13 -10.89 -8.28
C ARG A 14 -15.09 -11.96 -7.77
N HIS A 15 -15.34 -13.00 -8.57
CA HIS A 15 -16.23 -14.09 -8.21
C HIS A 15 -15.74 -14.83 -6.96
N VAL A 16 -14.42 -15.06 -6.84
CA VAL A 16 -13.81 -15.68 -5.65
C VAL A 16 -14.08 -14.86 -4.38
N TRP A 17 -14.02 -13.52 -4.48
CA TRP A 17 -14.30 -12.65 -3.34
C TRP A 17 -15.76 -12.71 -2.91
N HIS A 18 -16.68 -12.70 -3.88
CA HIS A 18 -18.11 -12.82 -3.62
C HIS A 18 -18.48 -14.20 -3.06
N GLU A 19 -18.00 -15.28 -3.67
CA GLU A 19 -18.23 -16.65 -3.17
C GLU A 19 -17.69 -16.85 -1.75
N PHE A 20 -16.53 -16.26 -1.44
CA PHE A 20 -15.97 -16.29 -0.08
C PHE A 20 -16.88 -15.57 0.92
N ARG A 21 -17.37 -14.38 0.57
CA ARG A 21 -18.32 -13.63 1.40
C ARG A 21 -19.64 -14.39 1.57
N ASP A 22 -20.21 -14.90 0.49
CA ASP A 22 -21.46 -15.66 0.51
C ASP A 22 -21.31 -16.90 1.40
N SER A 23 -20.18 -17.60 1.32
CA SER A 23 -19.88 -18.75 2.18
C SER A 23 -19.88 -18.38 3.67
N LEU A 24 -19.38 -17.20 4.03
CA LEU A 24 -19.41 -16.71 5.42
C LEU A 24 -20.84 -16.43 5.88
N GLU A 25 -21.66 -15.81 5.04
CA GLU A 25 -23.08 -15.53 5.34
C GLU A 25 -23.87 -16.84 5.57
N HIS A 26 -23.62 -17.88 4.74
CA HIS A 26 -24.20 -19.23 4.91
C HIS A 26 -23.74 -19.92 6.20
N LEU A 27 -22.53 -19.61 6.69
CA LEU A 27 -21.99 -20.12 7.95
C LEU A 27 -22.42 -19.30 9.17
N GLU A 28 -23.44 -18.46 9.02
CA GLU A 28 -23.99 -17.59 10.07
C GLU A 28 -22.98 -16.58 10.63
N TYR A 29 -22.08 -16.10 9.76
CA TYR A 29 -21.31 -14.90 10.03
C TYR A 29 -22.03 -13.69 9.43
N ASP A 30 -21.98 -12.59 10.15
CA ASP A 30 -22.26 -11.28 9.56
C ASP A 30 -20.94 -10.78 8.99
N ALA A 31 -20.91 -10.44 7.70
CA ALA A 31 -19.71 -10.06 6.98
C ALA A 31 -19.88 -8.65 6.40
N ASP A 32 -18.84 -7.83 6.52
CA ASP A 32 -18.73 -6.53 5.87
C ASP A 32 -17.39 -6.47 5.12
N ASP A 33 -17.36 -5.76 4.00
CA ASP A 33 -16.14 -5.58 3.22
C ASP A 33 -16.02 -4.17 2.62
N ARG A 34 -14.82 -3.59 2.74
CA ARG A 34 -14.51 -2.22 2.30
C ARG A 34 -13.19 -2.14 1.55
N GLN A 35 -13.08 -1.17 0.66
CA GLN A 35 -11.82 -0.81 0.04
C GLN A 35 -11.22 0.37 0.80
N VAL A 36 -10.15 0.12 1.55
CA VAL A 36 -9.54 1.06 2.47
C VAL A 36 -8.22 1.57 1.89
N CYS A 37 -7.94 2.87 2.02
CA CYS A 37 -6.66 3.46 1.62
C CYS A 37 -5.84 3.86 2.84
N ALA A 38 -4.59 3.39 2.94
CA ALA A 38 -3.70 3.69 4.07
C ALA A 38 -3.49 5.20 4.30
N SER A 39 -3.59 6.01 3.23
CA SER A 39 -3.51 7.48 3.33
C SER A 39 -4.60 8.12 4.17
N ASN A 40 -5.76 7.46 4.32
CA ASN A 40 -6.85 7.95 5.17
C ASN A 40 -6.62 7.65 6.66
N PHE A 41 -5.47 7.04 6.99
CA PHE A 41 -5.07 6.65 8.35
C PHE A 41 -3.68 7.23 8.69
N GLY A 42 -3.34 8.38 8.09
CA GLY A 42 -2.09 9.09 8.40
C GLY A 42 -0.82 8.43 7.83
N ILE A 43 -0.92 7.41 6.98
CA ILE A 43 0.26 6.83 6.33
C ILE A 43 0.57 7.61 5.04
N PRO A 44 1.81 8.10 4.81
CA PRO A 44 2.18 8.86 3.61
C PRO A 44 2.35 7.95 2.38
N GLN A 45 1.37 7.07 2.12
CA GLN A 45 1.38 6.10 1.05
C GLN A 45 -0.04 5.85 0.52
N ARG A 46 -0.21 5.98 -0.81
CA ARG A 46 -1.46 5.59 -1.49
C ARG A 46 -1.52 4.07 -1.69
N ARG A 47 -1.85 3.34 -0.64
CA ARG A 47 -2.03 1.87 -0.67
C ARG A 47 -3.48 1.50 -0.41
N ARG A 48 -4.19 1.08 -1.46
CA ARG A 48 -5.57 0.60 -1.38
C ARG A 48 -5.63 -0.92 -1.18
N ARG A 49 -6.51 -1.37 -0.29
CA ARG A 49 -6.73 -2.78 0.05
C ARG A 49 -8.19 -3.10 0.26
N SER A 50 -8.59 -4.30 -0.14
CA SER A 50 -9.91 -4.86 0.12
C SER A 50 -9.84 -5.58 1.47
N ILE A 51 -10.59 -5.09 2.45
CA ILE A 51 -10.65 -5.65 3.80
C ILE A 51 -12.02 -6.28 3.99
N LEU A 52 -12.07 -7.53 4.41
CA LEU A 52 -13.28 -8.22 4.84
C LEU A 52 -13.15 -8.63 6.30
N VAL A 53 -14.13 -8.23 7.10
CA VAL A 53 -14.29 -8.66 8.48
C VAL A 53 -15.59 -9.43 8.55
N ALA A 54 -15.59 -10.51 9.32
CA ALA A 54 -16.76 -11.32 9.54
C ALA A 54 -16.81 -11.74 11.01
N ILE A 55 -17.97 -11.60 11.63
CA ILE A 55 -18.19 -11.89 13.05
C ILE A 55 -19.31 -12.92 13.14
N LYS A 56 -19.12 -13.96 13.94
CA LYS A 56 -20.15 -14.99 14.13
C LYS A 56 -21.39 -14.35 14.77
N ARG A 57 -22.58 -14.57 14.19
CA ARG A 57 -23.82 -13.90 14.59
C ARG A 57 -24.18 -14.09 16.06
N GLN A 58 -23.94 -15.29 16.58
CA GLN A 58 -24.19 -15.63 17.98
C GLN A 58 -23.21 -14.96 18.96
N SER A 59 -22.06 -14.46 18.48
CA SER A 59 -21.01 -13.87 19.31
C SER A 59 -21.18 -12.37 19.52
N HIS A 60 -22.21 -11.74 18.95
CA HIS A 60 -22.47 -10.32 19.15
C HIS A 60 -23.97 -10.04 19.36
N THR A 61 -24.28 -9.21 20.36
CA THR A 61 -25.65 -8.85 20.77
C THR A 61 -26.25 -7.71 19.93
N ARG A 62 -25.51 -7.19 18.93
CA ARG A 62 -26.00 -6.13 18.05
C ARG A 62 -26.96 -6.70 17.03
N GLN A 63 -28.20 -6.93 17.45
CA GLN A 63 -29.25 -7.46 16.58
C GLN A 63 -29.70 -6.46 15.50
N ASN A 64 -29.31 -5.18 15.54
CA ASN A 64 -29.85 -4.16 14.63
C ASN A 64 -28.84 -3.14 14.06
N ASP A 65 -27.63 -3.02 14.61
CA ASP A 65 -26.60 -2.11 14.11
C ASP A 65 -25.38 -2.93 13.70
N GLY A 66 -25.34 -3.37 12.44
CA GLY A 66 -24.22 -4.14 11.89
C GLY A 66 -22.86 -3.50 12.22
N PHE A 67 -21.80 -4.31 12.33
CA PHE A 67 -20.46 -3.73 12.44
C PHE A 67 -20.06 -3.11 11.10
N GLN A 68 -19.30 -2.03 11.16
CA GLN A 68 -18.80 -1.33 9.98
C GLN A 68 -17.28 -1.30 10.02
N ILE A 69 -16.65 -1.56 8.89
CA ILE A 69 -15.21 -1.36 8.73
C ILE A 69 -14.96 0.14 8.51
N PRO A 70 -14.14 0.81 9.35
CA PRO A 70 -13.81 2.21 9.13
C PRO A 70 -13.01 2.39 7.83
N GLU A 71 -13.38 3.38 7.02
CA GLU A 71 -12.69 3.73 5.77
C GLU A 71 -11.66 4.85 5.93
N GLN A 72 -11.68 5.50 7.09
CA GLN A 72 -10.76 6.55 7.51
C GLN A 72 -10.63 6.59 9.03
N ASP A 73 -9.54 7.15 9.50
CA ASP A 73 -9.38 7.64 10.86
C ASP A 73 -9.64 9.15 10.84
N ILE A 74 -10.66 9.61 11.57
CA ILE A 74 -11.07 11.03 11.54
C ILE A 74 -10.06 11.93 12.25
N ASP A 75 -9.27 11.37 13.17
CA ASP A 75 -8.26 12.08 13.92
C ASP A 75 -6.89 12.00 13.22
N ALA A 76 -6.77 11.21 12.16
CA ALA A 76 -5.53 11.07 11.41
C ALA A 76 -5.19 12.35 10.65
N GLN A 77 -3.99 12.86 10.91
CA GLN A 77 -3.43 13.97 10.17
C GLN A 77 -2.78 13.49 8.88
N LEU A 78 -2.91 14.28 7.81
CA LEU A 78 -2.20 14.02 6.57
C LEU A 78 -0.69 14.08 6.81
N GLN A 79 0.01 12.99 6.49
CA GLN A 79 1.47 12.89 6.59
C GLN A 79 2.11 12.97 5.20
N THR A 80 3.26 13.62 5.14
CA THR A 80 4.13 13.68 3.96
C THR A 80 5.32 12.72 4.12
N VAL A 81 5.97 12.36 3.01
CA VAL A 81 7.22 11.57 3.05
C VAL A 81 8.30 12.29 3.85
N GLN A 82 8.42 13.61 3.70
CA GLN A 82 9.39 14.43 4.45
C GLN A 82 9.18 14.32 5.96
N GLN A 83 7.93 14.37 6.44
CA GLN A 83 7.64 14.21 7.88
C GLN A 83 8.01 12.80 8.36
N ALA A 84 7.69 11.77 7.57
CA ALA A 84 7.88 10.39 7.98
C ALA A 84 9.35 9.92 7.99
N ILE A 85 10.16 10.35 7.02
CA ILE A 85 11.54 9.84 6.87
C ILE A 85 12.61 10.92 6.70
N GLY A 86 12.24 12.19 6.63
CA GLY A 86 13.19 13.28 6.35
C GLY A 86 14.19 13.58 7.48
N HIS A 87 14.01 12.98 8.65
CA HIS A 87 14.92 13.06 9.79
C HIS A 87 15.96 11.92 9.82
N LEU A 88 15.84 10.92 8.94
CA LEU A 88 16.79 9.81 8.85
C LEU A 88 18.10 10.27 8.20
N PRO A 89 19.25 9.71 8.62
CA PRO A 89 20.53 10.07 8.02
C PRO A 89 20.57 9.69 6.53
N PRO A 90 21.22 10.48 5.67
CA PRO A 90 21.37 10.11 4.27
C PRO A 90 22.20 8.83 4.14
N LEU A 91 21.91 8.03 3.10
CA LEU A 91 22.68 6.83 2.75
C LEU A 91 23.09 6.88 1.29
N HIS A 92 24.31 6.45 1.01
CA HIS A 92 24.80 6.17 -0.33
C HIS A 92 24.27 4.81 -0.83
N PRO A 93 24.26 4.57 -2.16
CA PRO A 93 23.87 3.27 -2.71
C PRO A 93 24.69 2.12 -2.11
N GLY A 94 24.00 1.10 -1.58
CA GLY A 94 24.62 -0.06 -0.92
C GLY A 94 25.00 0.15 0.54
N GLU A 95 24.82 1.35 1.09
CA GLU A 95 25.14 1.65 2.48
C GLU A 95 24.09 1.11 3.46
N THR A 96 24.54 0.75 4.66
CA THR A 96 23.71 0.38 5.80
C THR A 96 24.08 1.29 6.97
N SER A 97 23.08 1.90 7.60
CA SER A 97 23.30 2.70 8.81
C SER A 97 23.75 1.82 9.97
N THR A 98 24.73 2.30 10.75
CA THR A 98 25.13 1.68 12.02
C THR A 98 24.19 2.02 13.16
N ASP A 99 23.50 3.16 13.06
CA ASP A 99 22.78 3.77 14.18
C ASP A 99 21.27 3.55 14.09
N VAL A 100 20.73 3.35 12.88
CA VAL A 100 19.30 3.16 12.64
C VAL A 100 19.03 1.74 12.13
N PRO A 101 18.31 0.90 12.90
CA PRO A 101 17.98 -0.47 12.49
C PRO A 101 17.22 -0.51 11.16
N ASN A 102 17.61 -1.43 10.28
CA ASN A 102 17.01 -1.64 8.95
C ASN A 102 17.07 -0.43 8.00
N HIS A 103 17.85 0.61 8.32
CA HIS A 103 18.07 1.73 7.42
C HIS A 103 19.19 1.37 6.43
N ILE A 104 18.77 0.80 5.30
CA ILE A 104 19.65 0.18 4.30
C ILE A 104 19.24 0.68 2.92
N CYS A 105 20.21 1.15 2.13
CA CYS A 105 19.98 1.53 0.75
C CYS A 105 20.41 0.40 -0.19
N ARG A 106 19.57 0.05 -1.18
CA ARG A 106 19.95 -0.94 -2.19
C ARG A 106 21.15 -0.42 -3.00
N ASN A 107 22.06 -1.32 -3.35
CA ASN A 107 23.15 -0.97 -4.26
C ASN A 107 22.57 -0.71 -5.67
N LEU A 108 23.12 0.28 -6.36
CA LEU A 108 22.72 0.66 -7.71
C LEU A 108 23.92 0.53 -8.65
N THR A 109 23.68 -0.01 -9.85
CA THR A 109 24.68 0.00 -10.92
C THR A 109 25.04 1.44 -11.27
N GLU A 110 26.26 1.66 -11.79
CA GLU A 110 26.72 2.98 -12.21
C GLU A 110 25.75 3.64 -13.21
N LEU A 111 25.20 2.86 -14.15
CA LEU A 111 24.19 3.33 -15.09
C LEU A 111 22.92 3.83 -14.40
N ASN A 112 22.38 3.09 -13.42
CA ASN A 112 21.18 3.50 -12.70
C ASN A 112 21.42 4.72 -11.80
N GLN A 113 22.62 4.88 -11.26
CA GLN A 113 23.00 6.11 -10.55
C GLN A 113 23.00 7.31 -11.49
N LYS A 114 23.62 7.18 -12.67
CA LYS A 114 23.59 8.23 -13.71
C LYS A 114 22.16 8.59 -14.12
N ARG A 115 21.28 7.60 -14.28
CA ARG A 115 19.85 7.81 -14.61
C ARG A 115 19.11 8.60 -13.55
N LEU A 116 19.26 8.24 -12.27
CA LEU A 116 18.59 8.95 -11.17
C LEU A 116 19.08 10.39 -11.04
N MET A 117 20.37 10.65 -11.28
CA MET A 117 20.94 12.00 -11.22
C MET A 117 20.56 12.89 -12.41
N ALA A 118 20.10 12.30 -13.52
CA ALA A 118 19.75 13.04 -14.74
C ALA A 118 18.34 13.63 -14.70
N LEU A 119 17.46 13.17 -13.81
CA LEU A 119 16.07 13.61 -13.70
C LEU A 119 15.87 14.56 -12.52
N GLN A 120 15.02 15.57 -12.70
CA GLN A 120 14.54 16.40 -11.60
C GLN A 120 13.50 15.64 -10.75
N PRO A 121 13.34 15.98 -9.45
CA PRO A 121 12.30 15.40 -8.62
C PRO A 121 10.91 15.54 -9.26
N GLY A 122 10.24 14.41 -9.48
CA GLY A 122 8.90 14.35 -10.07
C GLY A 122 8.88 14.04 -11.56
N GLU A 123 10.02 14.01 -12.25
CA GLU A 123 10.10 13.62 -13.65
C GLU A 123 10.00 12.09 -13.81
N PRO A 124 9.18 11.59 -14.75
CA PRO A 124 9.08 10.17 -15.04
C PRO A 124 10.31 9.64 -15.78
N ASN A 125 10.56 8.33 -15.66
CA ASN A 125 11.60 7.64 -16.43
C ASN A 125 11.45 7.79 -17.95
N PHE A 126 10.25 8.10 -18.45
CA PHE A 126 10.00 8.36 -19.87
C PHE A 126 10.88 9.49 -20.41
N ASP A 127 11.19 10.49 -19.59
CA ASP A 127 11.98 11.66 -20.02
C ASP A 127 13.45 11.30 -20.26
N LEU A 128 13.92 10.16 -19.71
CA LEU A 128 15.26 9.64 -20.00
C LEU A 128 15.40 9.18 -21.45
N ALA A 129 14.31 8.82 -22.14
CA ALA A 129 14.35 8.21 -23.47
C ALA A 129 15.04 9.10 -24.52
N ASN A 130 15.06 10.42 -24.31
CA ASN A 130 15.72 11.38 -25.20
C ASN A 130 17.18 11.69 -24.79
N SER A 131 17.70 11.00 -23.78
CA SER A 131 19.06 11.19 -23.25
C SER A 131 20.00 10.05 -23.69
N ALA A 132 21.31 10.28 -23.60
CA ALA A 132 22.32 9.23 -23.79
C ALA A 132 22.21 8.07 -22.77
N LEU A 133 21.39 8.22 -21.72
CA LEU A 133 21.16 7.23 -20.66
C LEU A 133 19.82 6.49 -20.84
N GLY A 134 19.06 6.84 -21.88
CA GLY A 134 17.67 6.46 -22.13
C GLY A 134 17.41 5.07 -22.68
N ASP A 135 18.45 4.24 -22.85
CA ASP A 135 18.26 2.87 -23.30
C ASP A 135 17.60 2.02 -22.19
N LEU A 136 16.27 2.09 -22.11
CA LEU A 136 15.47 1.36 -21.14
C LEU A 136 15.24 -0.10 -21.55
N SER A 137 15.96 -0.61 -22.57
CA SER A 137 15.98 -2.05 -22.79
C SER A 137 16.56 -2.72 -21.54
N LEU A 138 15.82 -3.69 -21.00
CA LEU A 138 16.31 -4.51 -19.90
C LEU A 138 17.31 -5.49 -20.50
N GLU A 139 18.56 -5.47 -20.02
CA GLU A 139 19.47 -6.62 -20.20
C GLU A 139 18.90 -7.87 -19.52
#